data_AF-A0A937TEE1-F1
#
_entry.id   AF-A0A937TEE1-F1
#
_cell.length_a   1.000
_cell.length_b   1.000
_cell.length_c   1.000
_cell.angle_alpha   90.00
_cell.angle_beta   90.00
_cell.angle_gamma   90.00
#
_symmetry.space_group_name_H-M   'P 1'
#
loop_
_entity.id
_entity.type
_entity.pdbx_description
1 polymer ?
#
loop_
_entity_poly.entity_id
_entity_poly.type
_entity_poly.pdbx_seq_one_letter_code
_entity_poly.pdbx_strand_id
1 'polypeptide(L)'
;MGKKNKKKRKRKSKAITSAERLLQASVTGGIVQPVRLYYQVSDEQGLIDALKKLKCIDHDLSGGRWVWLYDDEARKLDIENGYSSIPKRARPIVIGSFYRKATDAFVLDVRTIERAGQAIPFFDAHIPRSVARITHAAIVNRLFEAKEMLSPNFDNFFRNPTEIDPEEAVQELTSGPALLLSVRERASRPLPDVEKFPVHVYEDGIEQFRTTLMMRQMIAMEHWRGNTDYSFDDLLKQTVQGLDFE
;
A
#
# COMPACT_ATOMS: atom_id res chain seq x y z
N MET A 1 55.34 -31.42 -29.08
CA MET A 1 55.09 -30.04 -28.54
C MET A 1 54.00 -29.41 -29.41
N GLY A 2 52.85 -28.92 -28.97
CA GLY A 2 52.23 -28.80 -27.66
C GLY A 2 50.70 -28.76 -27.83
N LYS A 3 49.98 -29.50 -26.98
CA LYS A 3 48.51 -29.55 -26.94
C LYS A 3 47.99 -28.23 -26.33
N LYS A 4 47.21 -27.45 -27.09
CA LYS A 4 46.53 -26.24 -26.57
C LYS A 4 45.36 -26.65 -25.67
N ASN A 5 45.57 -26.51 -24.37
CA ASN A 5 44.59 -26.74 -23.31
C ASN A 5 43.49 -25.65 -23.33
N LYS A 6 42.26 -26.05 -23.64
CA LYS A 6 41.02 -25.29 -23.37
C LYS A 6 40.80 -25.21 -21.86
N LYS A 7 41.22 -24.11 -21.23
CA LYS A 7 40.88 -23.81 -19.82
C LYS A 7 39.53 -23.09 -19.77
N LYS A 8 38.42 -23.84 -19.87
CA LYS A 8 37.07 -23.36 -19.52
C LYS A 8 37.09 -23.02 -18.02
N ARG A 9 37.14 -21.74 -17.69
CA ARG A 9 36.88 -21.21 -16.34
C ARG A 9 35.43 -21.55 -15.98
N LYS A 10 35.21 -22.65 -15.28
CA LYS A 10 33.96 -22.90 -14.55
C LYS A 10 33.83 -21.81 -13.49
N ARG A 11 33.00 -20.80 -13.76
CA ARG A 11 32.39 -19.98 -12.71
C ARG A 11 31.61 -20.95 -11.82
N LYS A 12 32.17 -21.31 -10.67
CA LYS A 12 31.38 -21.90 -9.59
C LYS A 12 30.41 -20.81 -9.16
N SER A 13 29.19 -20.84 -9.67
CA SER A 13 28.07 -20.19 -9.00
C SER A 13 28.02 -20.79 -7.61
N LYS A 14 28.26 -19.95 -6.61
CA LYS A 14 27.97 -20.29 -5.23
C LYS A 14 26.45 -20.42 -5.20
N ALA A 15 25.95 -21.65 -5.29
CA ALA A 15 24.55 -21.94 -5.09
C ALA A 15 24.22 -21.48 -3.66
N ILE A 16 23.58 -20.31 -3.57
CA ILE A 16 22.94 -19.88 -2.34
C ILE A 16 21.75 -20.83 -2.20
N THR A 17 21.84 -21.75 -1.26
CA THR A 17 20.68 -22.46 -0.72
C THR A 17 19.84 -21.43 0.04
N SER A 18 19.09 -20.60 -0.66
CA SER A 18 18.00 -19.84 -0.08
C SER A 18 16.85 -20.82 0.07
N ALA A 19 16.45 -21.11 1.31
CA ALA A 19 15.06 -21.51 1.50
C ALA A 19 14.20 -20.47 0.76
N GLU A 20 13.39 -20.90 -0.19
CA GLU A 20 12.58 -20.03 -1.03
C GLU A 20 11.75 -19.13 -0.11
N ARG A 21 12.08 -17.83 -0.07
CA ARG A 21 11.34 -16.85 0.74
C ARG A 21 9.96 -16.70 0.11
N LEU A 22 8.96 -17.36 0.69
CA LEU A 22 7.58 -17.27 0.24
C LEU A 22 7.00 -15.92 0.64
N LEU A 23 6.44 -15.21 -0.33
CA LEU A 23 5.78 -13.93 -0.13
C LEU A 23 4.45 -14.14 0.64
N GLN A 24 4.17 -13.26 1.59
CA GLN A 24 2.91 -13.27 2.31
C GLN A 24 1.79 -12.72 1.42
N ALA A 25 0.76 -13.54 1.21
CA ALA A 25 -0.45 -13.17 0.50
C ALA A 25 -1.66 -13.20 1.44
N SER A 26 -2.63 -12.33 1.16
CA SER A 26 -3.93 -12.35 1.80
C SER A 26 -4.76 -13.53 1.29
N VAL A 27 -5.74 -14.00 2.09
CA VAL A 27 -6.77 -14.96 1.61
C VAL A 27 -7.57 -14.42 0.42
N THR A 28 -7.55 -13.10 0.22
CA THR A 28 -8.17 -12.41 -0.91
C THR A 28 -7.26 -12.27 -2.14
N GLY A 29 -6.08 -12.90 -2.15
CA GLY A 29 -5.14 -12.91 -3.29
C GLY A 29 -4.02 -11.87 -3.18
N GLY A 30 -4.38 -10.63 -2.84
CA GLY A 30 -3.44 -9.51 -2.81
C GLY A 30 -2.21 -9.71 -1.94
N ILE A 31 -1.08 -9.18 -2.40
CA ILE A 31 0.20 -9.17 -1.70
C ILE A 31 0.07 -8.34 -0.43
N VAL A 32 0.56 -8.87 0.70
CA VAL A 32 0.51 -8.13 1.95
C VAL A 32 1.52 -6.99 1.92
N GLN A 33 0.97 -5.78 1.91
CA GLN A 33 1.67 -4.51 2.02
C GLN A 33 0.74 -3.54 2.76
N PRO A 34 0.91 -3.37 4.08
CA PRO A 34 0.01 -2.58 4.91
C PRO A 34 -0.11 -1.13 4.44
N VAL A 35 -1.35 -0.64 4.42
CA VAL A 35 -1.69 0.75 4.14
C VAL A 35 -2.61 1.26 5.25
N ARG A 36 -2.37 2.48 5.70
CA ARG A 36 -3.19 3.22 6.65
C ARG A 36 -3.80 4.44 5.95
N LEU A 37 -5.11 4.56 5.99
CA LEU A 37 -5.83 5.73 5.48
C LEU A 37 -6.20 6.64 6.66
N TYR A 38 -5.92 7.94 6.53
CA TYR A 38 -6.16 8.93 7.57
C TYR A 38 -7.37 9.78 7.20
N TYR A 39 -8.35 9.80 8.10
CA TYR A 39 -9.57 10.58 7.95
C TYR A 39 -9.54 11.80 8.85
N GLN A 40 -9.86 12.95 8.27
CA GLN A 40 -10.31 14.10 9.04
C GLN A 40 -11.79 13.91 9.31
N VAL A 41 -12.15 13.81 10.59
CA VAL A 41 -13.53 13.59 11.05
C VAL A 41 -14.04 14.88 11.70
N SER A 42 -15.13 15.40 11.16
CA SER A 42 -15.78 16.62 11.65
C SER A 42 -17.00 16.30 12.53
N ASP A 43 -17.58 15.11 12.37
CA ASP A 43 -18.69 14.61 13.18
C ASP A 43 -18.45 13.13 13.54
N GLU A 44 -17.94 12.88 14.74
CA GLU A 44 -17.64 11.52 15.21
C GLU A 44 -18.90 10.66 15.37
N GLN A 45 -20.00 11.25 15.86
CA GLN A 45 -21.25 10.53 16.02
C GLN A 45 -21.86 10.18 14.66
N GLY A 46 -21.83 11.13 13.72
CA GLY A 46 -22.24 10.90 12.34
C GLY A 46 -21.42 9.80 11.66
N LEU A 47 -20.11 9.71 11.94
CA LEU A 47 -19.26 8.64 11.42
C LEU A 47 -19.68 7.28 11.99
N ILE A 48 -19.83 7.19 13.30
CA ILE A 48 -20.27 5.96 13.99
C ILE A 48 -21.65 5.52 13.48
N ASP A 49 -22.58 6.46 13.30
CA ASP A 49 -23.94 6.16 12.82
C ASP A 49 -23.95 5.74 11.35
N ALA A 50 -23.04 6.27 10.53
CA ALA A 50 -22.84 5.79 9.16
C ALA A 50 -22.27 4.37 9.14
N LEU A 51 -21.25 4.08 9.97
CA LEU A 51 -20.65 2.76 10.08
C LEU A 51 -21.66 1.70 10.55
N LYS A 52 -22.50 2.01 11.53
CA LYS A 52 -23.56 1.10 12.04
C LYS A 52 -24.63 0.74 11.01
N LYS A 53 -24.80 1.52 9.94
CA LYS A 53 -25.77 1.23 8.88
C LYS A 53 -25.29 0.16 7.91
N LEU A 54 -23.98 -0.12 7.88
CA LEU A 54 -23.35 -1.08 6.97
C LEU A 54 -23.34 -2.47 7.60
N LYS A 55 -23.90 -3.47 6.92
CA LYS A 55 -23.90 -4.86 7.41
C LYS A 55 -22.51 -5.49 7.34
N CYS A 56 -21.68 -5.02 6.42
CA CYS A 56 -20.28 -5.42 6.31
C CYS A 56 -19.35 -4.79 7.38
N ILE A 57 -19.88 -4.03 8.33
CA ILE A 57 -19.14 -3.46 9.45
C ILE A 57 -19.59 -4.10 10.76
N ASP A 58 -18.64 -4.53 11.57
CA ASP A 58 -18.89 -5.04 12.92
C ASP A 58 -18.07 -4.28 13.96
N HIS A 59 -18.56 -4.19 15.21
CA HIS A 59 -17.85 -3.52 16.29
C HIS A 59 -17.14 -4.54 17.18
N ASP A 60 -15.82 -4.60 17.07
CA ASP A 60 -14.97 -5.40 17.95
C ASP A 60 -14.76 -4.64 19.27
N LEU A 61 -15.65 -4.90 20.23
CA LEU A 61 -15.64 -4.32 21.57
C LEU A 61 -14.33 -4.60 22.32
N SER A 62 -13.69 -5.75 22.07
CA SER A 62 -12.42 -6.11 22.73
C SER A 62 -11.25 -5.30 22.19
N GLY A 63 -11.30 -4.93 20.91
CA GLY A 63 -10.28 -4.13 20.23
C GLY A 63 -10.56 -2.63 20.19
N GLY A 64 -11.75 -2.17 20.62
CA GLY A 64 -12.16 -0.77 20.50
C GLY A 64 -12.17 -0.28 19.05
N ARG A 65 -12.55 -1.15 18.11
CA ARG A 65 -12.42 -0.91 16.67
C ARG A 65 -13.65 -1.37 15.88
N TRP A 66 -13.84 -0.75 14.74
CA TRP A 66 -14.83 -1.14 13.73
C TRP A 66 -14.14 -1.98 12.67
N VAL A 67 -14.59 -3.21 12.47
CA VAL A 67 -13.98 -4.17 11.56
C VAL A 67 -14.75 -4.16 10.25
N TRP A 68 -14.04 -3.97 9.14
CA TRP A 68 -14.61 -4.07 7.80
C TRP A 68 -14.46 -5.50 7.29
N LEU A 69 -15.60 -6.15 7.08
CA LEU A 69 -15.71 -7.52 6.63
C LEU A 69 -15.94 -7.56 5.13
N TYR A 70 -15.32 -8.52 4.45
CA TYR A 70 -15.65 -8.83 3.06
C TYR A 70 -16.95 -9.61 3.04
N ASP A 71 -18.07 -8.94 3.33
CA ASP A 71 -19.41 -9.50 3.34
C ASP A 71 -20.44 -8.44 2.91
N ASP A 72 -21.71 -8.81 2.75
CA ASP A 72 -22.84 -7.94 2.36
C ASP A 72 -22.49 -6.88 1.29
N GLU A 73 -22.47 -5.59 1.64
CA GLU A 73 -22.17 -4.47 0.74
C GLU A 73 -20.77 -4.60 0.11
N ALA A 74 -19.81 -5.10 0.89
CA ALA A 74 -18.43 -5.26 0.48
C ALA A 74 -18.21 -6.46 -0.46
N ARG A 75 -19.18 -7.38 -0.67
CA ARG A 75 -19.01 -8.51 -1.62
C ARG A 75 -18.82 -8.06 -3.07
N LYS A 76 -19.23 -6.83 -3.38
CA LYS A 76 -19.15 -6.24 -4.72
C LYS A 76 -17.80 -5.57 -5.02
N LEU A 77 -16.90 -5.51 -4.04
CA LEU A 77 -15.58 -4.94 -4.24
C LEU A 77 -14.79 -5.77 -5.26
N ASP A 78 -14.08 -5.06 -6.13
CA ASP A 78 -13.19 -5.66 -7.11
C ASP A 78 -11.87 -6.05 -6.41
N ILE A 79 -11.83 -7.32 -5.98
CA ILE A 79 -10.72 -7.94 -5.26
C ILE A 79 -10.43 -9.27 -5.94
N GLU A 80 -9.14 -9.57 -6.14
CA GLU A 80 -8.64 -10.71 -6.93
C GLU A 80 -9.40 -12.02 -6.67
N ASN A 81 -9.47 -12.46 -5.41
CA ASN A 81 -10.32 -13.59 -5.04
C ASN A 81 -11.69 -13.10 -4.58
N GLY A 82 -12.68 -13.24 -5.46
CA GLY A 82 -14.08 -12.93 -5.16
C GLY A 82 -14.63 -13.72 -3.96
N TYR A 83 -15.60 -13.16 -3.24
CA TYR A 83 -16.15 -13.75 -2.00
C TYR A 83 -16.60 -15.22 -2.14
N SER A 84 -17.18 -15.60 -3.29
CA SER A 84 -17.65 -16.96 -3.56
C SER A 84 -16.53 -17.98 -3.71
N SER A 85 -15.31 -17.58 -4.11
CA SER A 85 -14.17 -18.47 -4.27
C SER A 85 -13.46 -18.77 -2.94
N ILE A 86 -13.67 -17.94 -1.92
CA ILE A 86 -13.00 -18.08 -0.62
C ILE A 86 -13.71 -19.15 0.24
N PRO A 87 -12.98 -20.17 0.76
CA PRO A 87 -13.55 -21.24 1.56
C PRO A 87 -14.33 -20.74 2.78
N LYS A 88 -15.49 -21.35 3.07
CA LYS A 88 -16.34 -20.98 4.22
C LYS A 88 -15.59 -21.00 5.56
N ARG A 89 -14.65 -21.94 5.73
CA ARG A 89 -13.81 -22.05 6.94
C ARG A 89 -12.89 -20.84 7.20
N ALA A 90 -12.67 -19.99 6.20
CA ALA A 90 -11.84 -18.78 6.30
C ALA A 90 -12.68 -17.53 6.61
N ARG A 91 -13.98 -17.69 6.89
CA ARG A 91 -14.91 -16.59 7.18
C ARG A 91 -15.16 -16.48 8.69
N PRO A 92 -15.38 -15.25 9.24
CA PRO A 92 -15.47 -13.97 8.53
C PRO A 92 -14.10 -13.45 8.04
N ILE A 93 -14.09 -12.75 6.92
CA ILE A 93 -12.85 -12.24 6.29
C ILE A 93 -12.73 -10.75 6.60
N VAL A 94 -11.75 -10.40 7.43
CA VAL A 94 -11.46 -9.00 7.74
C VAL A 94 -10.64 -8.36 6.61
N ILE A 95 -11.20 -7.33 5.98
CA ILE A 95 -10.55 -6.54 4.94
C ILE A 95 -10.00 -5.21 5.42
N GLY A 96 -10.50 -4.68 6.54
CA GLY A 96 -9.92 -3.50 7.18
C GLY A 96 -10.33 -3.33 8.64
N SER A 97 -9.71 -2.37 9.31
CA SER A 97 -10.06 -1.99 10.69
C SER A 97 -10.01 -0.48 10.86
N PHE A 98 -11.16 0.10 11.19
CA PHE A 98 -11.35 1.49 11.57
C PHE A 98 -11.18 1.66 13.08
N TYR A 99 -10.38 2.62 13.51
CA TYR A 99 -10.26 2.95 14.93
C TYR A 99 -9.72 4.36 15.14
N ARG A 100 -9.90 4.87 16.36
CA ARG A 100 -9.38 6.17 16.78
C ARG A 100 -7.97 5.99 17.32
N LYS A 101 -6.99 6.74 16.79
CA LYS A 101 -5.65 6.84 17.39
C LYS A 101 -5.69 7.75 18.61
N ALA A 102 -4.74 7.56 19.52
CA ALA A 102 -4.54 8.43 20.68
C ALA A 102 -4.33 9.92 20.32
N THR A 103 -3.84 10.20 19.11
CA THR A 103 -3.65 11.56 18.56
C THR A 103 -4.93 12.15 17.94
N ASP A 104 -6.09 11.58 18.28
CA ASP A 104 -7.41 11.98 17.79
C ASP A 104 -7.65 11.87 16.27
N ALA A 105 -6.83 11.09 15.58
CA ALA A 105 -7.03 10.79 14.17
C ALA A 105 -7.79 9.48 14.01
N PHE A 106 -8.88 9.47 13.25
CA PHE A 106 -9.51 8.24 12.79
C PHE A 106 -8.73 7.67 11.62
N VAL A 107 -8.44 6.37 11.70
CA VAL A 107 -7.67 5.68 10.69
C VAL A 107 -8.36 4.39 10.26
N LEU A 108 -8.14 4.01 9.00
CA LEU A 108 -8.48 2.69 8.47
C LEU A 108 -7.20 1.97 8.08
N ASP A 109 -6.91 0.87 8.77
CA ASP A 109 -5.83 -0.03 8.43
C ASP A 109 -6.32 -1.14 7.49
N VAL A 110 -5.60 -1.34 6.38
CA VAL A 110 -5.82 -2.44 5.44
C VAL A 110 -4.50 -3.16 5.13
N ARG A 111 -4.60 -4.44 4.79
CA ARG A 111 -3.43 -5.33 4.63
C ARG A 111 -2.76 -5.27 3.26
N THR A 112 -3.45 -4.75 2.26
CA THR A 112 -3.00 -4.76 0.87
C THR A 112 -3.37 -3.45 0.18
N ILE A 113 -2.63 -3.10 -0.87
CA ILE A 113 -2.87 -1.85 -1.61
C ILE A 113 -4.20 -1.87 -2.37
N GLU A 114 -4.64 -3.05 -2.82
CA GLU A 114 -5.90 -3.21 -3.55
C GLU A 114 -7.07 -2.89 -2.62
N ARG A 115 -7.01 -3.37 -1.37
CA ARG A 115 -8.00 -3.03 -0.34
C ARG A 115 -8.02 -1.53 -0.05
N ALA A 116 -6.87 -0.85 -0.05
CA ALA A 116 -6.82 0.60 0.11
C ALA A 116 -7.50 1.33 -1.07
N GLY A 117 -7.21 0.89 -2.30
CA GLY A 117 -7.81 1.43 -3.53
C GLY A 117 -9.32 1.17 -3.66
N GLN A 118 -9.85 0.17 -2.96
CA GLN A 118 -11.28 -0.12 -2.85
C GLN A 118 -11.95 0.59 -1.66
N ALA A 119 -11.23 0.78 -0.56
CA ALA A 119 -11.75 1.38 0.66
C ALA A 119 -12.24 2.82 0.44
N ILE A 120 -11.45 3.65 -0.24
CA ILE A 120 -11.77 5.07 -0.45
C ILE A 120 -13.12 5.24 -1.15
N PRO A 121 -13.34 4.72 -2.38
CA PRO A 121 -14.62 4.89 -3.05
C PRO A 121 -15.77 4.19 -2.31
N PHE A 122 -15.51 3.06 -1.65
CA PHE A 122 -16.54 2.37 -0.85
C PHE A 122 -17.04 3.25 0.29
N PHE A 123 -16.13 3.82 1.10
CA PHE A 123 -16.52 4.61 2.25
C PHE A 123 -17.01 6.02 1.87
N ASP A 124 -16.49 6.63 0.81
CA ASP A 124 -17.01 7.91 0.29
C ASP A 124 -18.47 7.80 -0.17
N ALA A 125 -18.88 6.64 -0.70
CA ALA A 125 -20.27 6.40 -1.08
C ALA A 125 -21.23 6.22 0.12
N HIS A 126 -20.74 5.92 1.31
CA HIS A 126 -21.55 5.58 2.48
C HIS A 126 -21.42 6.55 3.65
N ILE A 127 -20.34 7.34 3.70
CA ILE A 127 -20.05 8.31 4.75
C ILE A 127 -20.04 9.69 4.09
N PRO A 128 -20.94 10.61 4.48
CA PRO A 128 -20.95 11.95 3.93
C PRO A 128 -19.60 12.66 4.14
N ARG A 129 -19.13 13.38 3.14
CA ARG A 129 -17.86 14.13 3.23
C ARG A 129 -17.84 15.21 4.31
N SER A 130 -19.02 15.70 4.70
CA SER A 130 -19.19 16.62 5.83
C SER A 130 -18.96 15.95 7.19
N VAL A 131 -19.03 14.62 7.24
CA VAL A 131 -18.81 13.81 8.45
C VAL A 131 -17.35 13.40 8.55
N ALA A 132 -16.81 12.81 7.48
CA ALA A 132 -15.41 12.43 7.41
C ALA A 132 -14.89 12.51 5.97
N ARG A 133 -13.64 12.91 5.82
CA ARG A 133 -12.94 12.94 4.54
C ARG A 133 -11.53 12.37 4.65
N ILE A 134 -11.09 11.62 3.65
CA ILE A 134 -9.70 11.17 3.61
C ILE A 134 -8.78 12.36 3.35
N THR A 135 -7.61 12.38 3.98
CA THR A 135 -6.62 13.45 3.78
C THR A 135 -5.25 12.89 3.40
N HIS A 136 -4.87 11.76 3.98
CA HIS A 136 -3.55 11.17 3.79
C HIS A 136 -3.66 9.65 3.73
N ALA A 137 -2.63 9.03 3.19
CA ALA A 137 -2.36 7.62 3.35
C ALA A 137 -0.92 7.42 3.81
N ALA A 138 -0.67 6.34 4.53
CA ALA A 138 0.67 5.85 4.78
C ALA A 138 0.79 4.41 4.33
N ILE A 139 1.97 4.02 3.86
CA ILE A 139 2.26 2.69 3.34
C ILE A 139 3.60 2.20 3.88
N VAL A 140 3.67 0.90 4.12
CA VAL A 140 4.92 0.21 4.42
C VAL A 140 5.60 -0.16 3.09
N ASN A 141 6.78 0.38 2.82
CA ASN A 141 7.52 0.17 1.57
C ASN A 141 8.37 -1.10 1.58
N ARG A 142 7.81 -2.19 2.11
CA ARG A 142 8.41 -3.51 2.05
C ARG A 142 7.36 -4.59 1.99
N LEU A 143 7.78 -5.75 1.49
CA LEU A 143 7.00 -6.96 1.48
C LEU A 143 7.35 -7.86 2.68
N PHE A 144 6.51 -8.84 2.94
CA PHE A 144 6.57 -9.69 4.13
C PHE A 144 6.69 -11.16 3.75
N GLU A 145 7.45 -11.94 4.52
CA GLU A 145 7.51 -13.39 4.39
C GLU A 145 6.25 -14.05 4.96
N ALA A 146 5.82 -15.17 4.36
CA ALA A 146 4.61 -15.88 4.78
C ALA A 146 4.62 -16.31 6.26
N LYS A 147 5.80 -16.45 6.87
CA LYS A 147 5.98 -16.78 8.29
C LYS A 147 5.90 -15.57 9.22
N GLU A 148 5.93 -14.34 8.71
CA GLU A 148 5.82 -13.14 9.52
C GLU A 148 4.39 -13.00 10.06
N MET A 149 4.26 -13.03 11.39
CA MET A 149 2.98 -12.75 12.04
C MET A 149 2.81 -11.26 12.20
N LEU A 150 1.84 -10.70 11.48
CA LEU A 150 1.49 -9.29 11.57
C LEU A 150 0.45 -9.06 12.66
N SER A 151 0.70 -8.03 13.48
CA SER A 151 -0.26 -7.55 14.47
C SER A 151 -1.63 -7.25 13.82
N PRO A 152 -2.74 -7.39 14.57
CA PRO A 152 -4.05 -6.93 14.11
C PRO A 152 -4.14 -5.42 13.90
N ASN A 153 -3.29 -4.62 14.56
CA ASN A 153 -3.13 -3.19 14.32
C ASN A 153 -1.74 -2.88 13.75
N PHE A 154 -1.61 -1.81 12.97
CA PHE A 154 -0.33 -1.47 12.33
C PHE A 154 0.39 -0.29 12.98
N ASP A 155 0.04 0.04 14.22
CA ASP A 155 0.57 1.22 14.92
C ASP A 155 2.10 1.22 15.07
N ASN A 156 2.71 0.04 15.18
CA ASN A 156 4.17 -0.08 15.23
C ASN A 156 4.82 0.29 13.90
N PHE A 157 4.19 -0.02 12.76
CA PHE A 157 4.69 0.41 11.46
C PHE A 157 4.52 1.92 11.30
N PHE A 158 3.33 2.43 11.57
CA PHE A 158 2.96 3.83 11.31
C PHE A 158 3.21 4.78 12.48
N ARG A 159 4.18 4.48 13.35
CA ARG A 159 4.50 5.31 14.51
C ARG A 159 5.15 6.62 14.08
N ASN A 160 6.17 6.53 13.23
CA ASN A 160 6.99 7.66 12.76
C ASN A 160 7.17 7.57 11.23
N PRO A 161 6.11 7.73 10.43
CA PRO A 161 6.24 7.71 8.98
C PRO A 161 7.03 8.93 8.51
N THR A 162 7.81 8.78 7.44
CA THR A 162 8.37 9.91 6.71
C THR A 162 7.23 10.61 5.96
N GLU A 163 6.92 11.84 6.35
CA GLU A 163 5.86 12.62 5.73
C GLU A 163 6.37 13.29 4.44
N ILE A 164 5.64 13.09 3.35
CA ILE A 164 5.89 13.73 2.07
C ILE A 164 5.08 15.03 2.06
N ASP A 165 5.77 16.14 2.22
CA ASP A 165 5.14 17.47 2.23
C ASP A 165 4.83 17.93 0.79
N PRO A 166 3.54 18.15 0.44
CA PRO A 166 3.19 18.72 -0.86
C PRO A 166 3.74 20.14 -1.06
N GLU A 167 3.94 20.94 0.00
CA GLU A 167 4.49 22.31 -0.13
C GLU A 167 5.99 22.30 -0.45
N GLU A 168 6.77 21.33 0.01
CA GLU A 168 8.14 21.14 -0.47
C GLU A 168 8.18 20.85 -1.98
N ALA A 169 7.21 20.08 -2.49
CA ALA A 169 7.10 19.84 -3.93
C ALA A 169 6.68 21.10 -4.71
N VAL A 170 5.85 21.96 -4.10
CA VAL A 170 5.31 23.18 -4.73
C VAL A 170 6.26 24.38 -4.66
N GLN A 171 7.04 24.55 -3.59
CA GLN A 171 8.05 25.61 -3.53
C GLN A 171 9.12 25.44 -4.63
N GLU A 172 9.41 24.20 -4.99
CA GLU A 172 10.28 23.86 -6.13
C GLU A 172 9.62 24.09 -7.51
N LEU A 173 8.27 24.16 -7.60
CA LEU A 173 7.54 24.41 -8.86
C LEU A 173 7.78 25.80 -9.48
N THR A 174 8.34 26.72 -8.71
CA THR A 174 8.66 28.08 -9.19
C THR A 174 9.93 28.15 -10.06
N SER A 175 10.65 27.03 -10.24
CA SER A 175 12.05 27.03 -10.71
C SER A 175 12.31 26.19 -11.98
N GLY A 176 11.61 26.41 -13.10
CA GLY A 176 12.06 26.00 -14.46
C GLY A 176 12.81 24.64 -14.59
N PRO A 177 13.98 24.55 -15.26
CA PRO A 177 14.77 23.31 -15.38
C PRO A 177 15.22 22.68 -14.05
N ALA A 178 15.26 23.44 -12.96
CA ALA A 178 15.57 22.92 -11.63
C ALA A 178 14.45 22.03 -11.08
N LEU A 179 13.19 22.20 -11.53
CA LEU A 179 12.09 21.26 -11.25
C LEU A 179 12.42 19.84 -11.72
N LEU A 180 12.82 19.69 -12.99
CA LEU A 180 13.10 18.37 -13.55
C LEU A 180 14.26 17.70 -12.82
N LEU A 181 15.25 18.48 -12.37
CA LEU A 181 16.35 17.99 -11.57
C LEU A 181 15.91 17.61 -10.15
N SER A 182 15.08 18.41 -9.48
CA SER A 182 14.63 18.12 -8.11
C SER A 182 13.67 16.93 -8.05
N VAL A 183 12.75 16.83 -9.02
CA VAL A 183 11.86 15.68 -9.20
C VAL A 183 12.67 14.41 -9.45
N ARG A 184 13.69 14.49 -10.33
CA ARG A 184 14.55 13.34 -10.62
C ARG A 184 15.43 12.95 -9.44
N GLU A 185 15.97 13.92 -8.71
CA GLU A 185 16.78 13.67 -7.53
C GLU A 185 15.94 12.98 -6.46
N ARG A 186 14.72 13.47 -6.19
CA ARG A 186 13.78 12.85 -5.26
C ARG A 186 13.38 11.44 -5.72
N ALA A 187 13.12 11.25 -7.01
CA ALA A 187 12.80 9.94 -7.57
C ALA A 187 13.96 8.93 -7.47
N SER A 188 15.20 9.41 -7.42
CA SER A 188 16.41 8.57 -7.29
C SER A 188 16.73 8.19 -5.83
N ARG A 189 16.05 8.78 -4.84
CA ARG A 189 16.27 8.44 -3.43
C ARG A 189 15.60 7.10 -3.10
N PRO A 190 16.21 6.27 -2.22
CA PRO A 190 15.55 5.10 -1.69
C PRO A 190 14.24 5.49 -0.99
N LEU A 191 13.21 4.65 -1.15
CA LEU A 191 11.98 4.80 -0.39
C LEU A 191 12.25 4.62 1.11
N PRO A 192 11.71 5.48 1.99
CA PRO A 192 11.74 5.23 3.42
C PRO A 192 10.90 3.99 3.75
N ASP A 193 11.22 3.30 4.85
CA ASP A 193 10.51 2.08 5.28
C ASP A 193 8.99 2.28 5.38
N VAL A 194 8.57 3.47 5.85
CA VAL A 194 7.18 3.88 5.94
C VAL A 194 7.08 5.33 5.53
N GLU A 195 6.20 5.63 4.58
CA GLU A 195 5.91 6.98 4.14
C GLU A 195 4.44 7.34 4.36
N LYS A 196 4.17 8.63 4.57
CA LYS A 196 2.84 9.22 4.62
C LYS A 196 2.75 10.32 3.56
N PHE A 197 1.74 10.29 2.72
CA PHE A 197 1.55 11.24 1.62
C PHE A 197 0.10 11.72 1.54
N PRO A 198 -0.14 12.93 1.01
CA PRO A 198 -1.48 13.47 0.86
C PRO A 198 -2.29 12.69 -0.18
N VAL A 199 -3.61 12.69 -0.01
CA VAL A 199 -4.56 11.98 -0.88
C VAL A 199 -5.58 13.00 -1.41
N HIS A 200 -5.54 13.25 -2.72
CA HIS A 200 -6.35 14.27 -3.40
C HIS A 200 -7.49 13.67 -4.23
N VAL A 201 -8.16 12.64 -3.69
CA VAL A 201 -9.19 11.89 -4.45
C VAL A 201 -10.44 12.69 -4.77
N TYR A 202 -10.67 13.82 -4.09
CA TYR A 202 -11.82 14.68 -4.33
C TYR A 202 -11.59 15.66 -5.48
N GLU A 203 -10.32 15.97 -5.75
CA GLU A 203 -9.86 16.86 -6.80
C GLU A 203 -9.43 16.07 -8.04
N ASP A 204 -8.62 15.04 -7.85
CA ASP A 204 -7.90 14.33 -8.92
C ASP A 204 -8.48 12.93 -9.23
N GLY A 205 -9.44 12.47 -8.42
CA GLY A 205 -10.03 11.14 -8.53
C GLY A 205 -9.16 10.03 -7.93
N ILE A 206 -9.66 8.79 -7.99
CA ILE A 206 -9.04 7.63 -7.30
C ILE A 206 -7.82 7.05 -8.04
N GLU A 207 -7.68 7.29 -9.34
CA GLU A 207 -6.67 6.62 -10.18
C GLU A 207 -5.24 7.05 -9.83
N GLN A 208 -5.03 8.32 -9.49
CA GLN A 208 -3.72 8.79 -9.02
C GLN A 208 -3.30 8.06 -7.74
N PHE A 209 -4.22 7.89 -6.80
CA PHE A 209 -3.96 7.16 -5.56
C PHE A 209 -3.62 5.69 -5.83
N ARG A 210 -4.38 5.02 -6.70
CA ARG A 210 -4.11 3.63 -7.10
C ARG A 210 -2.75 3.47 -7.76
N THR A 211 -2.42 4.35 -8.70
CA THR A 211 -1.13 4.38 -9.40
C THR A 211 0.02 4.59 -8.41
N THR A 212 -0.16 5.53 -7.47
CA THR A 212 0.81 5.85 -6.41
C THR A 212 1.12 4.63 -5.54
N LEU A 213 0.11 3.85 -5.15
CA LEU A 213 0.32 2.60 -4.41
C LEU A 213 0.96 1.50 -5.27
N MET A 214 0.51 1.35 -6.52
CA MET A 214 1.03 0.33 -7.44
C MET A 214 2.53 0.52 -7.70
N MET A 215 2.98 1.75 -7.96
CA MET A 215 4.40 2.03 -8.16
C MET A 215 5.25 1.65 -6.94
N ARG A 216 4.75 1.88 -5.72
CA ARG A 216 5.44 1.49 -4.48
C ARG A 216 5.48 -0.02 -4.28
N GLN A 217 4.42 -0.74 -4.66
CA GLN A 217 4.44 -2.20 -4.65
C GLN A 217 5.44 -2.77 -5.67
N MET A 218 5.57 -2.15 -6.85
CA MET A 218 6.58 -2.53 -7.84
C MET A 218 8.00 -2.34 -7.29
N ILE A 219 8.29 -1.20 -6.65
CA ILE A 219 9.59 -0.96 -6.02
C ILE A 219 9.83 -1.97 -4.88
N ALA A 220 8.85 -2.20 -4.01
CA ALA A 220 8.95 -3.17 -2.93
C ALA A 220 9.19 -4.62 -3.44
N MET A 221 8.64 -4.96 -4.61
CA MET A 221 8.89 -6.24 -5.29
C MET A 221 10.32 -6.35 -5.81
N GLU A 222 10.89 -5.28 -6.37
CA GLU A 222 12.29 -5.25 -6.78
C GLU A 222 13.23 -5.38 -5.57
N HIS A 223 12.92 -4.69 -4.47
CA HIS A 223 13.65 -4.83 -3.21
C HIS A 223 13.57 -6.27 -2.67
N TRP A 224 12.39 -6.90 -2.76
CA TRP A 224 12.20 -8.29 -2.37
C TRP A 224 13.06 -9.27 -3.18
N ARG A 225 13.23 -9.00 -4.49
CA ARG A 225 14.10 -9.76 -5.40
C ARG A 225 15.59 -9.53 -5.17
N GLY A 226 15.95 -8.57 -4.32
CA GLY A 226 17.33 -8.24 -3.95
C GLY A 226 17.87 -6.96 -4.59
N ASN A 227 17.07 -6.24 -5.38
CA ASN A 227 17.45 -4.97 -6.00
C ASN A 227 17.16 -3.82 -5.03
N THR A 228 17.88 -3.76 -3.90
CA THR A 228 17.56 -2.83 -2.78
C THR A 228 17.74 -1.35 -3.11
N ASP A 229 18.51 -1.01 -4.14
CA ASP A 229 18.74 0.36 -4.57
C ASP A 229 17.71 0.83 -5.62
N TYR A 230 16.76 -0.03 -6.00
CA TYR A 230 15.73 0.28 -7.00
C TYR A 230 14.83 1.42 -6.52
N SER A 231 14.63 2.42 -7.38
CA SER A 231 13.98 3.68 -7.04
C SER A 231 12.82 4.01 -7.99
N PHE A 232 12.15 5.14 -7.75
CA PHE A 232 11.15 5.64 -8.70
C PHE A 232 11.79 6.03 -10.05
N ASP A 233 13.02 6.56 -10.05
CA ASP A 233 13.73 6.92 -11.29
C ASP A 233 13.97 5.68 -12.16
N ASP A 234 14.31 4.54 -11.54
CA ASP A 234 14.47 3.27 -12.26
C ASP A 234 13.14 2.77 -12.84
N LEU A 235 12.05 2.85 -12.06
CA LEU A 235 10.72 2.48 -12.51
C LEU A 235 10.24 3.33 -13.69
N LEU A 236 10.46 4.65 -13.62
CA LEU A 236 10.10 5.58 -14.69
C LEU A 236 10.89 5.29 -15.97
N LYS A 237 12.20 5.06 -15.85
CA LYS A 237 13.05 4.68 -17.00
C LYS A 237 12.58 3.38 -17.66
N GLN A 238 12.24 2.36 -16.89
CA GLN A 238 11.75 1.09 -17.43
C GLN A 238 10.41 1.26 -18.17
N THR A 239 9.50 2.05 -17.61
CA THR A 239 8.19 2.31 -18.21
C THR A 239 8.33 3.05 -19.54
N VAL A 240 9.18 4.08 -19.61
CA VAL A 240 9.45 4.82 -20.85
C VAL A 240 10.13 3.93 -21.90
N GLN A 241 11.13 3.16 -21.52
CA GLN A 241 11.83 2.25 -22.45
C GLN A 241 10.93 1.12 -22.97
N GLY A 242 9.93 0.70 -22.18
CA GLY A 242 8.93 -0.29 -22.61
C GLY A 242 7.93 0.25 -23.63
N LEU A 243 7.73 1.58 -23.69
CA LEU A 243 6.85 2.25 -24.66
C LEU A 243 7.54 2.52 -26.01
N ASP A 244 8.87 2.45 -26.08
CA ASP A 244 9.65 2.60 -27.31
C ASP A 244 9.72 1.30 -28.16
N PHE A 245 9.02 0.23 -27.74
CA PHE A 245 8.91 -1.04 -28.45
C PHE A 245 7.44 -1.49 -28.61
N GLU A 246 6.61 -0.67 -29.24
CA GLU A 246 5.39 -1.10 -29.94
C GLU A 246 5.27 -0.45 -31.32
#